data_AF-A0A9X8T160-F1
#
_entry.id   AF-A0A9X8T160-F1
#
_cell.length_a   1.000
_cell.length_b   1.000
_cell.length_c   1.000
_cell.angle_alpha   90.00
_cell.angle_beta   90.00
_cell.angle_gamma   90.00
#
_symmetry.space_group_name_H-M   'P 1'
#
loop_
_entity.id
_entity.type
_entity.pdbx_description
1 polymer ?
#
loop_
_entity_poly.entity_id
_entity_poly.type
_entity_poly.pdbx_seq_one_letter_code
_entity_poly.pdbx_strand_id
1 'polypeptide(L)'
;MELSKAQRYATVMVMMLGAFIALLNQTLLTTALPGIMTSFNLSLDSAQWLTTIFMLVNDIMIPISAYYTTRFSSKSLYLTAIGLFILGTLLCLVAPYFWLL
;
A
#
# COMPACT_ATOMS: atom_id res chain seq x y z
N MET A 1 -20.55 2.59 22.83
CA MET A 1 -20.12 3.85 22.20
C MET A 1 -21.01 4.07 20.99
N GLU A 2 -22.17 4.72 21.17
CA GLU A 2 -23.06 5.02 20.05
C GLU A 2 -22.40 6.12 19.21
N LEU A 3 -21.83 5.73 18.06
CA LEU A 3 -21.21 6.66 17.13
C LEU A 3 -22.28 7.61 16.59
N SER A 4 -22.10 8.91 16.82
CA SER A 4 -22.97 9.95 16.27
C SER A 4 -23.03 9.83 14.74
N LYS A 5 -24.18 10.11 14.11
CA LYS A 5 -24.38 9.96 12.64
C LYS A 5 -23.24 10.62 11.84
N ALA A 6 -22.74 11.78 12.28
CA ALA A 6 -21.60 12.47 11.66
C ALA A 6 -20.29 11.68 11.72
N GLN A 7 -20.01 10.97 12.83
CA GLN A 7 -18.83 10.12 12.98
C GLN A 7 -18.91 8.87 12.09
N ARG A 8 -20.10 8.29 11.92
CA ARG A 8 -20.30 7.17 10.97
C ARG A 8 -20.02 7.59 9.53
N TYR A 9 -20.54 8.72 9.08
CA TYR A 9 -20.24 9.24 7.73
C TYR A 9 -18.76 9.56 7.54
N ALA A 10 -18.10 10.13 8.56
CA ALA A 10 -16.66 10.38 8.53
C ALA A 10 -15.85 9.08 8.39
N THR A 11 -16.17 8.03 9.15
CA THR A 11 -15.49 6.72 9.03
C THR A 11 -15.68 6.10 7.66
N VAL A 12 -16.90 6.14 7.10
CA VAL A 12 -17.18 5.61 5.76
C VAL A 12 -16.40 6.39 4.69
N MET A 13 -16.36 7.72 4.77
CA MET A 13 -15.54 8.53 3.84
C MET A 13 -14.06 8.17 3.92
N VAL A 14 -13.51 7.99 5.12
CA VAL A 14 -12.10 7.58 5.30
C VAL A 14 -11.85 6.19 4.71
N MET A 15 -12.76 5.24 4.89
CA MET A 15 -12.67 3.92 4.27
C MET A 15 -12.73 3.98 2.74
N MET A 16 -13.63 4.80 2.19
CA MET A 16 -13.74 5.00 0.73
C MET A 16 -12.48 5.65 0.15
N LEU A 17 -11.93 6.66 0.83
CA LEU A 17 -10.65 7.28 0.44
C LEU A 17 -9.51 6.28 0.51
N GLY A 18 -9.44 5.45 1.56
CA GLY A 18 -8.44 4.39 1.68
C GLY A 18 -8.54 3.37 0.53
N ALA A 19 -9.74 2.91 0.21
CA ALA A 19 -9.99 2.01 -0.91
C ALA A 19 -9.61 2.66 -2.26
N PHE A 20 -9.95 3.94 -2.45
CA PHE A 20 -9.57 4.70 -3.63
C PHE A 20 -8.05 4.81 -3.78
N ILE A 21 -7.33 5.15 -2.70
CA ILE A 21 -5.86 5.23 -2.71
C ILE A 21 -5.24 3.86 -3.01
N ALA A 22 -5.80 2.77 -2.49
CA ALA A 22 -5.32 1.42 -2.78
C ALA A 22 -5.49 1.06 -4.26
N LEU A 23 -6.66 1.34 -4.84
CA LEU A 23 -6.93 1.13 -6.27
C LEU A 23 -6.07 2.03 -7.16
N LEU A 24 -5.87 3.28 -6.75
CA LEU A 24 -4.98 4.22 -7.43
C LEU A 24 -3.55 3.69 -7.46
N ASN A 25 -3.01 3.21 -6.33
CA ASN A 25 -1.67 2.63 -6.28
C ASN A 25 -1.54 1.39 -7.19
N GLN A 26 -2.54 0.52 -7.19
CA GLN A 26 -2.56 -0.63 -8.10
C GLN A 26 -2.53 -0.20 -9.57
N THR A 27 -3.30 0.82 -9.93
CA THR A 27 -3.35 1.37 -11.30
C THR A 27 -2.05 2.07 -11.69
N LEU A 28 -1.45 2.80 -10.75
CA LEU A 28 -0.15 3.45 -10.94
C LEU A 28 0.92 2.40 -11.20
N LEU A 29 0.94 1.31 -10.44
CA LEU A 29 1.90 0.22 -10.64
C LEU A 29 1.76 -0.39 -12.03
N THR A 30 0.54 -0.73 -12.47
CA THR A 30 0.32 -1.34 -13.78
C THR A 30 0.67 -0.40 -14.94
N THR A 31 0.45 0.92 -14.76
CA THR A 31 0.79 1.94 -15.76
C THR A 31 2.29 2.26 -15.77
N ALA A 32 2.96 2.21 -14.62
CA ALA A 32 4.39 2.47 -14.47
C ALA A 32 5.24 1.24 -14.84
N LEU A 33 4.68 0.03 -14.81
CA LEU A 33 5.38 -1.23 -15.05
C LEU A 33 6.21 -1.21 -16.35
N PRO A 34 5.70 -0.76 -17.52
CA PRO A 34 6.50 -0.69 -18.74
C PRO A 34 7.68 0.28 -18.62
N GLY A 35 7.52 1.40 -17.90
CA GLY A 35 8.58 2.37 -17.65
C GLY A 35 9.66 1.83 -16.71
N ILE A 36 9.27 1.01 -15.73
CA ILE A 36 10.21 0.30 -14.84
C ILE A 36 10.96 -0.77 -15.67
N MET A 37 10.26 -1.52 -16.53
CA MET A 37 10.88 -2.53 -17.39
C MET A 37 11.95 -1.94 -18.32
N THR A 38 11.70 -0.78 -18.92
CA THR A 38 12.68 -0.11 -19.79
C THR A 38 13.83 0.52 -19.00
N SER A 39 13.55 1.13 -17.85
CA SER A 39 14.58 1.77 -17.01
C SER A 39 15.56 0.76 -16.38
N PHE A 40 15.07 -0.43 -16.03
CA PHE A 40 15.86 -1.49 -15.39
C PHE A 40 16.19 -2.68 -16.32
N ASN A 41 15.87 -2.61 -17.63
CA ASN A 41 16.05 -3.69 -18.61
C ASN A 41 15.50 -5.05 -18.13
N LEU A 42 14.28 -5.07 -17.58
CA LEU A 42 13.70 -6.26 -16.98
C LEU A 42 13.01 -7.15 -18.01
N SER A 43 13.11 -8.46 -17.80
CA SER A 43 12.34 -9.45 -18.57
C SER A 43 10.85 -9.41 -18.19
N LEU A 44 10.00 -9.89 -19.11
CA LEU A 44 8.56 -10.04 -18.88
C LEU A 44 8.27 -10.88 -17.62
N ASP A 45 9.06 -11.92 -17.38
CA ASP A 45 8.94 -12.79 -16.19
C ASP A 45 9.10 -12.00 -14.89
N SER A 46 10.05 -11.06 -14.83
CA SER A 46 10.29 -10.24 -13.64
C SER A 46 9.14 -9.27 -13.38
N ALA A 47 8.55 -8.72 -14.44
CA ALA A 47 7.41 -7.81 -14.35
C ALA A 47 6.13 -8.55 -13.91
N GLN A 48 5.91 -9.77 -14.39
CA GLN A 48 4.80 -10.62 -13.94
C GLN A 48 4.98 -11.00 -12.47
N TRP A 49 6.19 -11.40 -12.08
CA TRP A 49 6.48 -11.78 -10.69
C TRP A 49 6.25 -10.61 -9.72
N LEU A 50 6.62 -9.38 -10.10
CA LEU A 50 6.32 -8.17 -9.33
C LEU A 50 4.81 -7.99 -9.12
N THR A 51 4.02 -8.19 -10.17
CA THR A 51 2.56 -8.09 -10.10
C THR A 51 1.99 -9.13 -9.15
N THR A 52 2.49 -10.38 -9.20
CA THR A 52 2.07 -11.46 -8.28
C THR A 52 2.40 -11.13 -6.83
N ILE A 53 3.62 -10.65 -6.54
CA ILE A 53 4.01 -10.24 -5.19
C ILE A 53 3.16 -9.08 -4.70
N PHE A 54 2.89 -8.09 -5.55
CA PHE A 54 2.03 -6.97 -5.18
C PHE A 54 0.63 -7.45 -4.76
N MET A 55 0.03 -8.40 -5.48
CA MET A 55 -1.26 -8.98 -5.12
C MET A 55 -1.18 -9.76 -3.81
N LEU A 56 -0.15 -10.60 -3.61
CA LEU A 56 0.05 -11.36 -2.38
C LEU A 56 0.18 -10.46 -1.15
N VAL A 57 0.97 -9.39 -1.26
CA VAL A 57 1.13 -8.41 -0.17
C VAL A 57 -0.21 -7.73 0.13
N ASN A 58 -0.98 -7.36 -0.89
CA ASN A 58 -2.31 -6.76 -0.71
C ASN A 58 -3.24 -7.70 0.09
N ASP A 59 -3.28 -8.98 -0.29
CA ASP A 59 -4.12 -9.98 0.36
C ASP A 59 -3.67 -10.27 1.80
N ILE A 60 -2.37 -10.32 2.07
CA ILE A 60 -1.81 -10.50 3.42
C ILE A 60 -2.07 -9.27 4.30
N MET A 61 -2.13 -8.07 3.72
CA MET A 61 -2.40 -6.84 4.46
C MET A 61 -3.83 -6.76 5.01
N ILE A 62 -4.81 -7.45 4.41
CA ILE A 62 -6.19 -7.48 4.91
C ILE A 62 -6.30 -8.10 6.32
N PRO A 63 -5.87 -9.35 6.57
CA PRO A 63 -5.93 -9.95 7.90
C PRO A 63 -4.99 -9.25 8.89
N ILE A 64 -3.83 -8.77 8.41
CA ILE A 64 -2.91 -7.99 9.23
C ILE A 64 -3.58 -6.70 9.72
N SER A 65 -4.22 -5.94 8.83
CA SER A 65 -4.91 -4.69 9.19
C SER A 65 -6.09 -4.94 10.12
N ALA A 66 -6.85 -6.02 9.89
CA ALA A 66 -7.93 -6.45 10.78
C ALA A 66 -7.39 -6.78 12.19
N TYR A 67 -6.27 -7.52 12.26
CA TYR A 67 -5.62 -7.85 13.53
C TYR A 67 -5.12 -6.59 14.27
N TYR A 68 -4.38 -5.71 13.58
CA TYR A 68 -3.83 -4.50 14.19
C TYR A 68 -4.91 -3.53 14.68
N THR A 69 -6.05 -3.42 13.98
CA THR A 69 -7.16 -2.55 14.37
C THR A 69 -7.82 -2.99 15.68
N THR A 70 -7.81 -4.29 16.00
CA THR A 70 -8.38 -4.82 17.26
C THR A 70 -7.43 -4.74 18.46
N ARG A 71 -6.11 -4.66 18.21
CA ARG A 71 -5.08 -4.79 19.24
C ARG A 71 -4.38 -3.47 19.61
N PHE A 72 -4.35 -2.49 18.72
CA PHE A 72 -3.59 -1.25 18.91
C PHE A 72 -4.47 0.01 18.84
N SER A 73 -4.14 1.01 19.67
CA SER A 73 -4.80 2.32 19.63
C SER A 73 -4.50 3.06 18.32
N SER A 74 -5.50 3.76 17.76
CA SER A 74 -5.42 4.44 16.45
C SER A 74 -4.21 5.37 16.27
N LYS A 75 -3.70 5.97 17.36
CA LYS A 75 -2.48 6.80 17.32
C LYS A 75 -1.21 6.02 16.98
N SER A 76 -1.05 4.82 17.55
CA SER A 76 0.14 3.99 17.31
C SER A 76 0.17 3.52 15.85
N LEU A 77 -1.01 3.10 15.35
CA LEU A 77 -1.21 2.63 13.98
C LEU A 77 -0.94 3.73 12.94
N TYR A 78 -1.29 4.97 13.26
CA TYR A 78 -1.00 6.13 12.41
C TYR A 78 0.49 6.47 12.37
N LEU A 79 1.17 6.44 13.53
CA LEU A 79 2.61 6.72 13.60
C LEU A 79 3.44 5.63 12.91
N THR A 80 3.08 4.36 13.05
CA THR A 80 3.73 3.27 12.31
C THR A 80 3.47 3.38 10.81
N ALA A 81 2.25 3.73 10.38
CA ALA A 81 1.94 3.93 8.97
C ALA A 81 2.78 5.07 8.34
N ILE A 82 2.89 6.22 9.02
CA ILE A 82 3.74 7.32 8.56
C ILE A 82 5.21 6.90 8.52
N GLY A 83 5.70 6.23 9.57
CA GLY A 83 7.08 5.73 9.61
C GLY A 83 7.38 4.79 8.45
N LEU A 84 6.48 3.84 8.19
CA LEU A 84 6.60 2.89 7.08
C LEU A 84 6.57 3.60 5.73
N PHE A 85 5.71 4.59 5.56
CA PHE A 85 5.61 5.38 4.33
C PHE A 85 6.90 6.16 4.03
N ILE A 86 7.49 6.80 5.04
CA ILE A 86 8.76 7.53 4.90
C ILE A 86 9.91 6.57 4.57
N LEU A 87 10.00 5.45 5.29
CA LEU A 87 11.02 4.43 5.05
C LEU A 87 10.90 3.83 3.64
N GLY A 88 9.68 3.51 3.19
CA GLY A 88 9.42 3.02 1.84
C GLY A 88 9.81 4.04 0.77
N THR A 89 9.47 5.30 0.96
CA THR A 89 9.84 6.38 0.03
C THR A 89 11.36 6.55 -0.06
N LEU A 90 12.07 6.48 1.07
CA LEU A 90 13.53 6.53 1.11
C LEU A 90 14.16 5.31 0.44
N LEU A 91 13.60 4.11 0.64
CA LEU A 91 14.06 2.90 -0.04
C LEU A 91 13.91 3.03 -1.56
N CYS A 92 12.78 3.53 -2.06
CA CYS A 92 12.59 3.78 -3.49
C CYS A 92 13.61 4.77 -4.06
N LEU A 93 14.03 5.79 -3.28
CA LEU A 93 15.00 6.78 -3.72
C LEU A 93 16.42 6.20 -3.88
N VAL A 94 16.79 5.24 -3.03
CA VAL A 94 18.16 4.69 -2.97
C VAL A 94 18.25 3.33 -3.69
N ALA A 95 17.13 2.80 -4.20
CA ALA A 95 17.05 1.48 -4.82
C ALA A 95 18.03 1.32 -6.00
N PRO A 96 19.15 0.56 -5.83
CA PRO A 96 20.10 0.32 -6.90
C PRO A 96 19.69 -0.87 -7.80
N TYR A 97 18.77 -1.69 -7.30
CA TYR A 97 18.33 -2.93 -7.92
C TYR A 97 16.80 -2.98 -7.92
N PHE A 98 16.21 -3.48 -9.01
CA PHE A 98 14.77 -3.68 -9.15
C PHE A 98 14.13 -4.46 -7.99
N TRP A 99 14.85 -5.44 -7.44
CA TRP A 99 14.37 -6.25 -6.31
C TRP A 99 14.25 -5.49 -4.98
N LEU A 100 14.84 -4.30 -4.88
CA LEU A 100 14.76 -3.45 -3.69
C LEU A 100 13.64 -2.41 -3.79
N LEU A 101 13.03 -2.26 -4.98
CA LEU A 101 11.89 -1.38 -5.26
C LEU A 101 10.57 -2.10 -4.97
#